data_AF-A0A348SDU1-F1
#
_entry.id   AF-A0A348SDU1-F1
#
_cell.length_a   1.000
_cell.length_b   1.000
_cell.length_c   1.000
_cell.angle_alpha   90.00
_cell.angle_beta   90.00
_cell.angle_gamma   90.00
#
_symmetry.space_group_name_H-M   'P 1'
#
loop_
_entity.id
_entity.type
_entity.pdbx_description
1 polymer ?
#
loop_
_entity_poly.entity_id
_entity_poly.type
_entity_poly.pdbx_seq_one_letter_code
_entity_poly.pdbx_strand_id
1 'polypeptide(L)' 'IPGQVPSLTEPISGCRFADRCGQREAANLAACSAQHPDLLAHAGAAGSIVRCHLYDPAHGGVAAKGGVR' A
#
# COMPACT_ATOMS: atom_id res chain seq x y z
N ILE A 1 -3.91 -15.29 1.45
CA ILE A 1 -4.21 -14.26 0.42
C ILE A 1 -4.78 -15.00 -0.78
N PRO A 2 -6.06 -14.80 -1.13
CA PRO A 2 -6.65 -15.38 -2.34
C PRO A 2 -6.14 -14.67 -3.61
N GLY A 3 -6.12 -15.35 -4.76
CA GLY A 3 -5.76 -14.79 -6.08
C GLY A 3 -4.34 -15.10 -6.57
N GLN A 4 -4.10 -14.90 -7.86
CA GLN A 4 -2.82 -15.23 -8.53
C GLN A 4 -1.80 -14.08 -8.49
N VAL A 5 -0.51 -14.43 -8.54
CA VAL A 5 0.57 -13.43 -8.60
C VAL A 5 0.48 -12.72 -9.95
N PRO A 6 0.52 -11.37 -10.01
CA PRO A 6 0.52 -10.64 -11.26
C PRO A 6 1.69 -11.05 -12.15
N SER A 7 1.50 -11.01 -13.47
CA SER A 7 2.59 -11.27 -14.40
C SER A 7 3.75 -10.30 -14.16
N LEU A 8 4.97 -10.82 -14.10
CA LEU A 8 6.17 -10.00 -13.98
C LEU A 8 6.71 -9.51 -15.33
N THR A 9 6.12 -9.98 -16.44
CA THR A 9 6.47 -9.51 -17.79
C THR A 9 5.75 -8.21 -18.16
N GLU A 10 4.71 -7.85 -17.42
CA GLU A 10 3.91 -6.64 -17.64
C GLU A 10 4.21 -5.58 -16.58
N PRO A 11 4.18 -4.29 -16.95
CA PRO A 11 4.36 -3.21 -15.99
C PRO A 11 3.21 -3.19 -15.00
N ILE A 12 3.54 -3.32 -13.71
CA ILE A 12 2.54 -3.25 -12.63
C ILE A 12 2.19 -1.79 -12.37
N SER A 13 0.95 -1.43 -12.64
CA SER A 13 0.36 -0.15 -12.25
C SER A 13 -0.15 -0.22 -10.81
N GLY A 14 0.02 0.88 -10.07
CA GLY A 14 -0.41 0.93 -8.68
C GLY A 14 0.34 0.00 -7.72
N CYS A 15 -0.29 -0.30 -6.59
CA CYS A 15 0.19 -1.24 -5.60
C CYS A 15 0.16 -2.67 -6.15
N ARG A 16 1.29 -3.40 -6.05
CA ARG A 16 1.41 -4.80 -6.51
C ARG A 16 0.44 -5.78 -5.85
N PHE A 17 -0.10 -5.40 -4.70
CA PHE A 17 -1.07 -6.19 -3.95
C PHE A 17 -2.50 -5.79 -4.22
N ALA A 18 -2.76 -4.72 -5.00
CA ALA A 18 -4.08 -4.15 -5.21
C ALA A 18 -5.10 -5.26 -5.44
N ASP A 19 -4.95 -6.06 -6.49
CA ASP A 19 -5.88 -7.12 -6.93
C ASP A 19 -6.19 -8.21 -5.89
N ARG A 20 -5.38 -8.34 -4.84
CA ARG A 20 -5.52 -9.38 -3.81
C ARG A 20 -5.58 -8.83 -2.37
N CYS A 21 -5.62 -7.52 -2.23
CA CYS A 21 -5.57 -6.85 -0.93
C CYS A 21 -6.98 -6.67 -0.39
N GLY A 22 -7.39 -7.51 0.57
CA GLY A 22 -8.68 -7.35 1.24
C GLY A 22 -8.82 -6.01 1.98
N GLN A 23 -7.71 -5.38 2.39
CA GLN A 23 -7.75 -4.04 3.00
C GLN A 23 -8.06 -2.94 1.98
N ARG A 24 -7.65 -3.08 0.71
CA ARG A 24 -8.05 -2.17 -0.37
C ARG A 24 -9.56 -2.18 -0.52
N GLU A 25 -10.14 -3.37 -0.54
CA GLU A 25 -11.58 -3.58 -0.69
C GLU A 25 -12.34 -3.08 0.53
N ALA A 26 -11.88 -3.42 1.74
CA ALA A 26 -12.50 -3.00 2.98
C ALA A 26 -12.44 -1.48 3.21
N ALA A 27 -11.35 -0.82 2.84
CA ALA A 27 -11.15 0.63 3.00
C ALA A 27 -11.47 1.44 1.73
N ASN A 28 -11.95 0.78 0.67
CA ASN A 28 -12.26 1.38 -0.64
C ASN A 28 -11.14 2.30 -1.20
N LEU A 29 -9.89 1.84 -1.16
CA LEU A 29 -8.72 2.62 -1.53
C LEU A 29 -8.43 2.56 -3.03
N ALA A 30 -9.08 3.43 -3.80
CA ALA A 30 -8.92 3.52 -5.26
C ALA A 30 -7.46 3.84 -5.70
N ALA A 31 -6.72 4.60 -4.88
CA ALA A 31 -5.32 4.95 -5.15
C ALA A 31 -4.41 3.71 -5.29
N CYS A 32 -4.76 2.58 -4.66
CA CYS A 32 -4.02 1.33 -4.79
C CYS A 32 -3.98 0.80 -6.23
N SER A 33 -4.97 1.09 -7.07
CA SER A 33 -4.99 0.61 -8.46
C SER A 33 -4.32 1.57 -9.44
N ALA A 34 -4.13 2.84 -9.05
CA ALA A 34 -3.62 3.89 -9.94
C ALA A 34 -2.19 4.33 -9.60
N GLN A 35 -1.81 4.32 -8.33
CA GLN A 35 -0.59 4.95 -7.84
C GLN A 35 0.24 3.99 -6.97
N HIS A 36 1.56 4.01 -7.18
CA HIS A 36 2.47 3.28 -6.31
C HIS A 36 2.51 3.95 -4.94
N PRO A 37 2.36 3.20 -3.84
CA PRO A 37 2.48 3.77 -2.51
C PRO A 37 3.91 4.21 -2.21
N ASP A 38 4.04 5.28 -1.45
CA ASP A 38 5.32 5.75 -0.92
C ASP A 38 5.81 4.91 0.26
N LEU A 39 7.11 4.96 0.51
CA LEU A 39 7.73 4.27 1.64
C LEU A 39 7.63 5.15 2.89
N LEU A 40 6.96 4.65 3.92
CA LEU A 40 6.62 5.36 5.15
C LEU A 40 7.13 4.58 6.37
N ALA A 41 7.54 5.24 7.44
CA ALA A 41 7.79 4.57 8.72
C ALA A 41 6.47 4.10 9.33
N HIS A 42 6.44 2.86 9.77
CA HIS A 42 5.29 2.26 10.42
C HIS A 42 5.29 2.59 11.92
N ALA A 43 4.25 3.27 12.40
CA ALA A 43 4.16 3.71 13.79
C ALA A 43 4.02 2.56 14.81
N GLY A 44 3.60 1.36 14.38
CA GLY A 44 3.38 0.21 15.25
C GLY A 44 4.65 -0.53 15.69
N ALA A 45 5.79 -0.27 15.07
CA ALA A 45 7.06 -0.91 15.43
C ALA A 45 8.26 -0.03 15.04
N ALA A 46 9.07 0.34 16.03
CA ALA A 46 10.27 1.14 15.81
C ALA A 46 11.20 0.47 14.77
N GLY A 47 11.61 1.23 13.76
CA GLY A 47 12.46 0.74 12.66
C GLY A 47 11.71 -0.02 11.56
N SER A 48 10.40 -0.24 11.68
CA SER A 48 9.60 -0.82 10.61
C SER A 48 9.21 0.23 9.58
N ILE A 49 9.30 -0.14 8.30
CA ILE A 49 8.88 0.68 7.17
C ILE A 49 7.84 -0.08 6.36
N VAL A 50 6.89 0.64 5.79
CA VAL A 50 5.75 0.10 5.04
C VAL A 50 5.57 0.90 3.76
N ARG A 51 5.11 0.22 2.70
CA ARG A 51 4.75 0.84 1.43
C ARG A 51 3.29 0.56 1.11
N CYS A 52 2.39 1.31 1.75
CA CYS A 52 0.94 1.06 1.66
C CYS A 52 0.13 2.35 1.86
N HIS A 53 -0.80 2.62 0.93
CA HIS A 53 -1.73 3.75 0.98
C HIS A 53 -2.65 3.74 2.20
N LEU A 54 -2.87 2.56 2.80
CA LEU A 54 -3.67 2.46 4.02
C LEU A 54 -3.04 3.26 5.16
N TYR A 55 -1.71 3.36 5.23
CA TYR A 55 -1.02 4.11 6.27
C TYR A 55 -0.64 5.52 5.82
N ASP A 56 -0.85 5.85 4.56
CA ASP A 56 -0.58 7.16 4.03
C ASP A 56 -1.67 8.13 4.49
N PRO A 57 -1.33 9.20 5.25
CA PRO A 57 -2.30 10.18 5.69
C PRO A 57 -3.07 10.86 4.54
N ALA A 58 -2.56 10.82 3.29
CA ALA A 58 -3.26 11.34 2.13
C ALA A 58 -4.40 10.43 1.61
N HIS A 59 -4.38 9.12 1.92
CA HIS A 59 -5.29 8.13 1.33
C HIS A 59 -6.03 7.28 2.38
N GLY A 60 -5.33 6.77 3.38
CA GLY A 60 -5.85 5.93 4.45
C GLY A 60 -5.37 6.47 5.80
N GLY A 61 -6.29 7.04 6.57
CA GLY A 61 -6.00 7.76 7.81
C GLY A 61 -5.56 6.91 9.01
N VAL A 62 -4.85 5.79 8.85
CA VAL A 62 -4.14 5.15 9.97
C VAL A 62 -2.69 5.64 9.98
N ALA A 63 -2.44 6.68 10.77
CA ALA A 63 -1.19 7.45 10.74
C ALA A 63 0.10 6.60 10.69
N ALA A 64 0.73 6.44 9.52
CA ALA A 64 2.18 6.27 9.44
C ALA A 64 2.81 7.66 9.54
N LYS A 65 3.35 7.98 10.72
CA LYS A 65 4.21 9.15 10.85
C LYS A 65 5.66 8.76 10.60
N GLY A 66 6.23 9.33 9.53
CA GLY A 66 7.68 9.52 9.40
C GLY A 66 8.22 9.01 8.07
N GLY A 67 8.45 9.91 7.11
CA GLY A 67 9.25 9.62 5.93
C GLY A 67 10.73 9.46 6.31
N VAL A 68 11.41 8.47 5.73
CA VAL A 68 12.86 8.35 5.77
C VAL A 68 13.38 8.77 4.40
N ARG A 69 14.20 9.83 4.42
CA ARG A 69 14.91 10.44 3.30
C ARG A 69 15.93 9.50 2.69
#